data_AF-A0A7Y1ZSU8-F1
#
_entry.id   AF-A0A7Y1ZSU8-F1
#
_cell.length_a   1.000
_cell.length_b   1.000
_cell.length_c   1.000
_cell.angle_alpha   90.00
_cell.angle_beta   90.00
_cell.angle_gamma   90.00
#
_symmetry.space_group_name_H-M   'P 1'
#
loop_
_entity.id
_entity.type
_entity.pdbx_description
1 polymer ?
#
loop_
_entity_poly.entity_id
_entity_poly.type
_entity_poly.pdbx_seq_one_letter_code
_entity_poly.pdbx_strand_id
1 'polypeptide(L)'
;MSVPITDDVASRQTVPIRPWIDPVVDECGHDPRSRYVETFWLGVLGPTATWLLRRLAAGLERRPDGYELDLVVTARAMGLRFTPGRATPFSKALQRCVMFGLAHPIPESGLAVRRRVPAIAQRHLRRLPDSVQHEHARWERTTISLDDLTRAHQLAMAMVDVGDDMADVEHQLLALGVAGAVAAEVTDNITRLAAQRS
;
A
#
# COMPACT_ATOMS: atom_id res chain seq x y z
N MET A 1 27.02 -15.95 13.22
CA MET A 1 26.65 -14.54 12.99
C MET A 1 25.32 -14.59 12.24
N SER A 2 24.20 -14.40 12.94
CA SER A 2 22.87 -14.56 12.33
C SER A 2 22.65 -13.41 11.35
N VAL A 3 22.62 -13.74 10.07
CA VAL A 3 22.18 -12.86 9.00
C VAL A 3 20.76 -12.41 9.36
N PRO A 4 20.46 -11.10 9.51
CA PRO A 4 19.11 -10.65 9.82
C PRO A 4 18.15 -11.22 8.78
N ILE A 5 16.96 -11.66 9.16
CA ILE A 5 16.07 -12.48 8.29
C ILE A 5 15.75 -11.77 6.95
N THR A 6 15.81 -10.43 6.92
CA THR A 6 15.72 -9.63 5.69
C THR A 6 16.87 -9.87 4.70
N ASP A 7 18.07 -10.16 5.19
CA ASP A 7 19.24 -10.44 4.36
C ASP A 7 19.13 -11.83 3.69
N ASP A 8 18.42 -12.81 4.29
CA ASP A 8 18.10 -14.08 3.61
C ASP A 8 17.24 -13.82 2.36
N VAL A 9 16.16 -13.04 2.50
CA VAL A 9 15.32 -12.61 1.37
C VAL A 9 16.13 -11.86 0.33
N ALA A 10 16.96 -10.90 0.75
CA ALA A 10 17.79 -10.10 -0.16
C ALA A 10 18.98 -10.86 -0.76
N SER A 11 19.25 -12.10 -0.33
CA SER A 11 20.29 -12.99 -0.88
C SER A 11 19.80 -13.91 -1.99
N ARG A 12 18.48 -13.97 -2.21
CA ARG A 12 17.85 -14.83 -3.22
C ARG A 12 17.59 -14.06 -4.51
N GLN A 13 17.58 -14.78 -5.64
CA GLN A 13 17.09 -14.21 -6.91
C GLN A 13 15.56 -14.18 -6.93
N THR A 14 14.92 -15.26 -6.51
CA THR A 14 13.46 -15.42 -6.49
C THR A 14 12.98 -15.66 -5.07
N VAL A 15 11.89 -15.00 -4.70
CA VAL A 15 11.31 -15.07 -3.36
C VAL A 15 9.81 -15.32 -3.44
N PRO A 16 9.27 -16.30 -2.70
CA PRO A 16 7.84 -16.46 -2.54
C PRO A 16 7.25 -15.26 -1.77
N ILE A 17 6.26 -14.61 -2.36
CA ILE A 17 5.47 -13.56 -1.73
C ILE A 17 4.17 -14.18 -1.24
N ARG A 18 3.88 -14.02 0.05
CA ARG A 18 2.67 -14.54 0.70
C ARG A 18 1.85 -13.40 1.30
N PRO A 19 0.50 -13.52 1.35
CA PRO A 19 -0.30 -12.55 2.08
C PRO A 19 0.03 -12.63 3.57
N TRP A 20 0.26 -11.48 4.20
CA TRP A 20 0.23 -11.37 5.64
C TRP A 20 -1.19 -11.02 6.06
N ILE A 21 -1.89 -11.99 6.66
CA ILE A 21 -3.22 -11.78 7.22
C ILE A 21 -3.08 -11.08 8.56
N ASP A 22 -3.63 -9.87 8.66
CA ASP A 22 -3.76 -9.11 9.89
C ASP A 22 -5.20 -8.56 9.94
N PRO A 23 -6.11 -9.21 10.68
CA PRO A 23 -7.53 -8.88 10.65
C PRO A 23 -7.83 -7.40 10.93
N VAL A 24 -7.04 -6.76 11.80
CA VAL A 24 -7.25 -5.36 12.14
C VAL A 24 -6.90 -4.47 10.96
N VAL A 25 -5.70 -4.64 10.39
CA VAL A 25 -5.24 -3.80 9.28
C VAL A 25 -5.93 -4.16 7.96
N ASP A 26 -6.33 -5.40 7.78
CA ASP A 26 -7.13 -5.85 6.65
C ASP A 26 -8.53 -5.21 6.65
N GLU A 27 -9.08 -4.90 7.83
CA GLU A 27 -10.37 -4.23 7.98
C GLU A 27 -10.26 -2.70 7.91
N CYS A 28 -9.30 -2.08 8.63
CA CYS A 28 -9.25 -0.62 8.80
C CYS A 28 -8.05 0.07 8.14
N GLY A 29 -7.16 -0.66 7.47
CA GLY A 29 -6.02 -0.10 6.78
C GLY A 29 -6.39 0.60 5.48
N HIS A 30 -5.43 1.27 4.86
CA HIS A 30 -5.55 1.98 3.59
C HIS A 30 -4.94 1.17 2.44
N ASP A 31 -5.52 1.29 1.26
CA ASP A 31 -4.92 0.74 0.04
C ASP A 31 -3.52 1.36 -0.18
N PRO A 32 -2.46 0.57 -0.48
CA PRO A 32 -1.13 1.10 -0.80
C PRO A 32 -1.11 2.13 -1.94
N ARG A 33 -2.14 2.12 -2.79
CA ARG A 33 -2.32 3.03 -3.91
C ARG A 33 -3.05 4.32 -3.54
N SER A 34 -3.68 4.37 -2.36
CA SER A 34 -4.54 5.47 -1.94
C SER A 34 -3.80 6.78 -1.70
N ARG A 35 -4.56 7.88 -1.72
CA ARG A 35 -4.03 9.20 -1.36
C ARG A 35 -3.52 9.24 0.07
N TYR A 36 -4.14 8.53 1.01
CA TYR A 36 -3.65 8.46 2.39
C TYR A 36 -2.20 7.98 2.45
N VAL A 37 -1.88 6.89 1.74
CA VAL A 37 -0.53 6.32 1.72
C VAL A 37 0.44 7.24 0.99
N GLU A 38 0.01 7.87 -0.10
CA GLU A 38 0.82 8.87 -0.81
C GLU A 38 1.15 10.08 0.07
N THR A 39 0.17 10.65 0.77
CA THR A 39 0.37 11.87 1.56
C THR A 39 1.13 11.61 2.86
N PHE A 40 0.78 10.55 3.60
CA PHE A 40 1.29 10.37 4.97
C PHE A 40 2.41 9.35 5.08
N TRP A 41 2.44 8.32 4.23
CA TRP A 41 3.44 7.26 4.31
C TRP A 41 4.64 7.47 3.39
N LEU A 42 4.53 8.26 2.32
CA LEU A 42 5.62 8.46 1.35
C LEU A 42 6.89 9.03 2.00
N GLY A 43 6.78 10.02 2.87
CA GLY A 43 7.93 10.59 3.60
C GLY A 43 8.56 9.59 4.58
N VAL A 44 7.78 8.64 5.09
CA VAL A 44 8.21 7.64 6.08
C VAL A 44 8.85 6.44 5.41
N LEU A 45 8.24 5.90 4.34
CA LEU A 45 8.70 4.73 3.57
C LEU A 45 9.68 5.09 2.47
N GLY A 46 9.61 6.30 1.93
CA GLY A 46 10.37 6.72 0.76
C GLY A 46 9.77 6.18 -0.55
N PRO A 47 9.98 6.89 -1.67
CA PRO A 47 9.29 6.61 -2.94
C PRO A 47 9.45 5.17 -3.44
N THR A 48 10.66 4.62 -3.36
CA THR A 48 10.94 3.28 -3.85
C THR A 48 10.21 2.19 -3.06
N ALA A 49 10.15 2.29 -1.73
CA ALA A 49 9.48 1.30 -0.91
C ALA A 49 7.96 1.40 -1.04
N THR A 50 7.42 2.61 -1.15
CA THR A 50 5.99 2.82 -1.43
C THR A 50 5.59 2.20 -2.77
N TRP A 51 6.36 2.44 -3.83
CA TRP A 51 6.09 1.83 -5.14
C TRP A 51 6.26 0.30 -5.14
N LEU A 52 7.27 -0.21 -4.45
CA LEU A 52 7.44 -1.66 -4.30
C LEU A 52 6.23 -2.28 -3.61
N LEU A 53 5.75 -1.68 -2.51
CA LEU A 53 4.57 -2.15 -1.78
C LEU A 53 3.32 -2.16 -2.66
N ARG A 54 3.08 -1.10 -3.45
CA ARG A 54 1.98 -1.06 -4.44
C ARG A 54 2.05 -2.24 -5.39
N ARG A 55 3.23 -2.57 -5.91
CA ARG A 55 3.44 -3.71 -6.81
C ARG A 55 3.22 -5.06 -6.14
N LEU A 56 3.67 -5.21 -4.90
CA LEU A 56 3.49 -6.44 -4.11
C LEU A 56 2.01 -6.69 -3.81
N ALA A 57 1.29 -5.66 -3.35
CA ALA A 57 -0.14 -5.74 -3.07
C ALA A 57 -0.94 -6.06 -4.34
N ALA A 58 -0.67 -5.39 -5.46
CA ALA A 58 -1.31 -5.71 -6.75
C ALA A 58 -0.99 -7.13 -7.26
N GLY A 59 0.20 -7.66 -6.92
CA GLY A 59 0.53 -9.07 -7.16
C GLY A 59 -0.36 -10.02 -6.36
N LEU A 60 -0.56 -9.71 -5.07
CA LEU A 60 -1.42 -10.48 -4.17
C LEU A 60 -2.91 -10.35 -4.50
N GLU A 61 -3.37 -9.23 -5.05
CA GLU A 61 -4.74 -9.10 -5.57
C GLU A 61 -4.99 -10.09 -6.72
N ARG A 62 -4.05 -10.19 -7.67
CA ARG A 62 -4.15 -11.15 -8.79
C ARG A 62 -3.91 -12.60 -8.38
N ARG A 63 -3.14 -12.83 -7.31
CA ARG A 63 -2.76 -14.15 -6.81
C ARG A 63 -2.92 -14.17 -5.28
N PRO A 64 -4.15 -14.37 -4.77
CA PRO A 64 -4.44 -14.26 -3.33
C PRO A 64 -3.61 -15.19 -2.44
N ASP A 65 -3.29 -16.40 -2.91
CA ASP A 65 -2.48 -17.39 -2.17
C ASP A 65 -0.96 -17.09 -2.21
N GLY A 66 -0.57 -16.04 -2.92
CA GLY A 66 0.83 -15.67 -3.15
C GLY A 66 1.39 -16.07 -4.50
N TYR A 67 2.61 -15.63 -4.77
CA TYR A 67 3.28 -15.80 -6.06
C TYR A 67 4.81 -15.71 -5.90
N GLU A 68 5.55 -16.23 -6.87
CA GLU A 68 7.02 -16.10 -6.92
C GLU A 68 7.43 -14.76 -7.53
N LEU A 69 8.32 -14.03 -6.86
CA LEU A 69 8.83 -12.75 -7.33
C LEU A 69 10.33 -12.86 -7.64
N ASP A 70 10.71 -12.70 -8.91
CA ASP A 70 12.12 -12.49 -9.28
C ASP A 70 12.53 -11.05 -8.91
N LEU A 71 13.43 -10.92 -7.92
CA LEU A 71 13.89 -9.65 -7.38
C LEU A 71 14.75 -8.88 -8.38
N VAL A 72 15.53 -9.56 -9.23
CA VAL A 72 16.39 -8.94 -10.24
C VAL A 72 15.54 -8.32 -11.34
N VAL A 73 14.57 -9.07 -11.86
CA VAL A 73 13.63 -8.61 -12.89
C VAL A 73 12.77 -7.47 -12.35
N THR A 74 12.26 -7.62 -11.12
CA THR A 74 11.42 -6.59 -10.49
C THR A 74 12.19 -5.29 -10.26
N ALA A 75 13.42 -5.37 -9.75
CA ALA A 75 14.27 -4.20 -9.57
C ALA A 75 14.52 -3.48 -10.91
N ARG A 76 14.88 -4.22 -11.96
CA ARG A 76 15.11 -3.65 -13.30
C ARG A 76 13.86 -2.98 -13.87
N ALA A 77 12.69 -3.61 -13.71
CA ALA A 77 11.42 -3.05 -14.14
C ALA A 77 11.05 -1.76 -13.38
N MET A 78 11.63 -1.53 -12.20
CA MET A 78 11.49 -0.29 -11.43
C MET A 78 12.61 0.72 -11.72
N GLY A 79 13.49 0.46 -12.68
CA GLY A 79 14.65 1.31 -12.98
C GLY A 79 15.77 1.22 -11.93
N LEU A 80 15.83 0.13 -11.17
CA LEU A 80 16.76 -0.06 -10.06
C LEU A 80 17.74 -1.19 -10.33
N ARG A 81 18.85 -1.15 -9.61
CA ARG A 81 19.79 -2.28 -9.52
C ARG A 81 19.47 -3.13 -8.29
N PHE A 82 19.60 -4.43 -8.46
CA PHE A 82 19.61 -5.41 -7.37
C PHE A 82 20.72 -6.41 -7.62
N THR A 83 21.50 -6.68 -6.58
CA THR A 83 22.51 -7.73 -6.55
C THR A 83 22.29 -8.51 -5.27
N PRO A 84 21.99 -9.82 -5.34
CA PRO A 84 21.76 -10.63 -4.16
C PRO A 84 22.91 -10.52 -3.16
N GLY A 85 22.58 -10.42 -1.87
CA GLY A 85 23.55 -10.31 -0.78
C GLY A 85 24.26 -8.96 -0.68
N ARG A 86 23.86 -7.95 -1.47
CA ARG A 86 24.40 -6.59 -1.38
C ARG A 86 23.32 -5.57 -1.01
N ALA A 87 23.73 -4.55 -0.25
CA ALA A 87 22.91 -3.37 -0.01
C ALA A 87 22.78 -2.56 -1.32
N THR A 88 21.57 -2.53 -1.87
CA THR A 88 21.19 -1.81 -3.10
C THR A 88 19.95 -0.96 -2.81
N PRO A 89 19.59 0.02 -3.66
CA PRO A 89 18.34 0.76 -3.47
C PRO A 89 17.10 -0.14 -3.38
N PHE A 90 17.07 -1.22 -4.17
CA PHE A 90 15.98 -2.20 -4.13
C PHE A 90 15.96 -3.02 -2.82
N SER A 91 17.11 -3.54 -2.36
CA SER A 91 17.15 -4.28 -1.09
C SER A 91 16.90 -3.40 0.12
N LYS A 92 17.30 -2.13 0.09
CA LYS A 92 16.91 -1.12 1.10
C LYS A 92 15.41 -0.84 1.09
N ALA A 93 14.75 -0.85 -0.07
CA ALA A 93 13.31 -0.68 -0.15
C ALA A 93 12.56 -1.85 0.48
N LEU A 94 12.96 -3.10 0.18
CA LEU A 94 12.46 -4.31 0.85
C LEU A 94 12.66 -4.22 2.37
N GLN A 95 13.87 -3.86 2.81
CA GLN A 95 14.18 -3.70 4.23
C GLN A 95 13.29 -2.65 4.90
N ARG A 96 12.95 -1.56 4.20
CA ARG A 96 12.05 -0.54 4.75
C ARG A 96 10.62 -1.05 4.89
N CYS A 97 10.11 -1.82 3.92
CA CYS A 97 8.83 -2.50 4.09
C CYS A 97 8.82 -3.38 5.35
N VAL A 98 9.92 -4.07 5.64
CA VAL A 98 10.06 -4.86 6.89
C VAL A 98 10.14 -3.97 8.13
N MET A 99 11.03 -2.97 8.12
CA MET A 99 11.28 -2.07 9.26
C MET A 99 10.03 -1.31 9.70
N PHE A 100 9.15 -0.98 8.76
CA PHE A 100 7.89 -0.28 9.03
C PHE A 100 6.69 -1.22 9.18
N GLY A 101 6.90 -2.54 9.25
CA GLY A 101 5.87 -3.52 9.54
C GLY A 101 4.88 -3.77 8.40
N LEU A 102 5.26 -3.47 7.15
CA LEU A 102 4.45 -3.71 5.94
C LEU A 102 4.77 -5.04 5.27
N ALA A 103 5.90 -5.62 5.65
CA ALA A 103 6.29 -6.96 5.30
C ALA A 103 6.97 -7.62 6.50
N HIS A 104 7.01 -8.94 6.52
CA HIS A 104 7.81 -9.69 7.47
C HIS A 104 8.45 -10.90 6.76
N PRO A 105 9.77 -11.09 6.87
CA PRO A 105 10.43 -12.27 6.33
C PRO A 105 9.91 -13.56 6.96
N ILE A 106 9.64 -14.58 6.15
CA ILE A 106 9.32 -15.92 6.64
C ILE A 106 10.60 -16.75 6.46
N PRO A 107 11.23 -17.24 7.54
CA PRO A 107 12.46 -18.03 7.44
C PRO A 107 12.32 -19.14 6.41
N GLU A 108 13.27 -19.18 5.47
CA GLU A 108 13.35 -20.15 4.38
C GLU A 108 12.21 -20.12 3.35
N SER A 109 11.10 -19.43 3.66
CA SER A 109 9.82 -19.52 2.95
C SER A 109 9.41 -18.23 2.22
N GLY A 110 10.21 -17.16 2.35
CA GLY A 110 10.08 -15.95 1.55
C GLY A 110 9.64 -14.72 2.35
N LEU A 111 8.69 -13.95 1.82
CA LEU A 111 8.27 -12.68 2.40
C LEU A 111 6.74 -12.62 2.53
N ALA A 112 6.25 -12.46 3.76
CA ALA A 112 4.85 -12.11 4.02
C ALA A 112 4.67 -10.61 3.82
N VAL A 113 3.63 -10.19 3.09
CA VAL A 113 3.39 -8.78 2.76
C VAL A 113 1.95 -8.41 3.09
N ARG A 114 1.76 -7.27 3.77
CA ARG A 114 0.43 -6.73 4.01
C ARG A 114 -0.17 -6.22 2.70
N ARG A 115 -1.45 -6.52 2.48
CA ARG A 115 -2.20 -5.94 1.36
C ARG A 115 -2.67 -4.52 1.67
N ARG A 116 -2.82 -4.18 2.95
CA ARG A 116 -3.26 -2.87 3.43
C ARG A 116 -2.22 -2.23 4.34
N VAL A 117 -2.16 -0.91 4.30
CA VAL A 117 -1.23 -0.10 5.09
C VAL A 117 -1.97 0.43 6.31
N PRO A 118 -1.48 0.20 7.55
CA PRO A 118 -2.13 0.75 8.72
C PRO A 118 -2.11 2.29 8.71
N ALA A 119 -2.99 2.92 9.48
CA ALA A 119 -2.87 4.34 9.78
C ALA A 119 -1.46 4.67 10.30
N ILE A 120 -0.92 5.83 9.91
CA ILE A 120 0.44 6.21 10.30
C ILE A 120 0.56 6.31 11.82
N ALA A 121 1.56 5.65 12.40
CA ALA A 121 1.79 5.74 13.84
C ALA A 121 2.24 7.16 14.24
N GLN A 122 1.75 7.66 15.38
CA GLN A 122 1.98 9.04 15.83
C GLN A 122 3.46 9.43 15.90
N ARG A 123 4.34 8.50 16.26
CA ARG A 123 5.80 8.71 16.29
C ARG A 123 6.41 9.03 14.92
N HIS A 124 5.82 8.54 13.84
CA HIS A 124 6.27 8.80 12.48
C HIS A 124 5.66 10.11 11.97
N LEU A 125 4.38 10.36 12.27
CA LEU A 125 3.70 11.61 11.93
C LEU A 125 4.41 12.84 12.51
N ARG A 126 4.82 12.79 13.79
CA ARG A 126 5.55 13.87 14.47
C ARG A 126 6.89 14.26 13.83
N ARG A 127 7.42 13.44 12.92
CA ARG A 127 8.68 13.70 12.19
C ARG A 127 8.43 14.28 10.80
N LEU A 128 7.17 14.35 10.35
CA LEU A 128 6.79 14.95 9.07
C LEU A 128 6.66 16.47 9.21
N PRO A 129 6.72 17.23 8.10
CA PRO A 129 6.51 18.67 8.13
C PRO A 129 5.16 19.05 8.76
N ASP A 130 5.10 20.21 9.43
CA ASP A 130 3.89 20.68 10.11
C ASP A 130 2.68 20.75 9.19
N SER A 131 2.87 21.11 7.91
CA SER A 131 1.79 21.12 6.92
C SER A 131 1.14 19.74 6.75
N VAL A 132 1.94 18.67 6.70
CA VAL A 132 1.47 17.28 6.57
C VAL A 132 0.81 16.80 7.87
N GLN A 133 1.35 17.19 9.02
CA GLN A 133 0.72 16.90 10.32
C GLN A 133 -0.66 17.56 10.44
N HIS A 134 -0.80 18.82 10.03
CA HIS A 134 -2.08 19.51 10.00
C HIS A 134 -3.06 18.89 8.99
N GLU A 135 -2.58 18.48 7.81
CA GLU A 135 -3.39 17.77 6.82
C GLU A 135 -3.92 16.45 7.37
N HIS A 136 -3.08 15.67 8.07
CA HIS A 136 -3.50 14.43 8.73
C HIS A 136 -4.54 14.70 9.83
N ALA A 137 -4.31 15.71 10.67
CA ALA A 137 -5.27 16.07 11.71
C ALA A 137 -6.62 16.57 11.13
N ARG A 138 -6.62 17.17 9.94
CA ARG A 138 -7.85 17.48 9.19
C ARG A 138 -8.50 16.23 8.62
N TRP A 139 -7.71 15.29 8.11
CA TRP A 139 -8.20 14.00 7.63
C TRP A 139 -8.94 13.25 8.73
N GLU A 140 -8.36 13.11 9.92
CA GLU A 140 -8.99 12.44 11.07
C GLU A 140 -10.24 13.16 11.58
N ARG A 141 -10.24 14.49 11.55
CA ARG A 141 -11.40 15.30 11.98
C ARG A 141 -12.51 15.38 10.94
N THR A 142 -12.28 14.93 9.72
CA THR A 142 -13.30 14.96 8.67
C THR A 142 -14.46 14.08 9.10
N THR A 143 -15.55 14.69 9.52
CA THR A 143 -16.80 13.98 9.81
C THR A 143 -17.41 13.62 8.48
N ILE A 144 -17.37 12.34 8.16
CA ILE A 144 -17.94 11.82 6.93
C ILE A 144 -19.46 11.73 7.14
N SER A 145 -20.21 12.62 6.51
CA SER A 145 -21.68 12.54 6.50
C SER A 145 -22.13 11.35 5.65
N LEU A 146 -23.23 10.71 6.06
CA LEU A 146 -23.88 9.66 5.26
C LEU A 146 -24.31 10.18 3.88
N ASP A 147 -24.71 11.45 3.79
CA ASP A 147 -25.11 12.06 2.51
C ASP A 147 -23.92 12.24 1.57
N ASP A 148 -22.77 12.69 2.10
CA ASP A 148 -21.53 12.85 1.34
C ASP A 148 -21.03 11.49 0.83
N LEU A 149 -21.07 10.45 1.68
CA LEU A 149 -20.76 9.08 1.28
C LEU A 149 -21.69 8.57 0.20
N THR A 150 -23.00 8.75 0.38
CA THR A 150 -24.00 8.25 -0.57
C THR A 150 -23.79 8.89 -1.93
N ARG A 151 -23.59 10.21 -1.97
CA ARG A 151 -23.32 10.94 -3.21
C ARG A 151 -22.01 10.50 -3.86
N ALA A 152 -20.92 10.42 -3.09
CA ALA A 152 -19.63 9.99 -3.62
C ALA A 152 -19.67 8.53 -4.11
N HIS A 153 -20.38 7.65 -3.41
CA HIS A 153 -20.58 6.26 -3.82
C HIS A 153 -21.36 6.14 -5.13
N GLN A 154 -22.42 6.93 -5.31
CA GLN A 154 -23.16 6.97 -6.57
C GLN A 154 -22.29 7.42 -7.75
N LEU A 155 -21.45 8.45 -7.54
CA LEU A 155 -20.50 8.88 -8.56
C LEU A 155 -19.49 7.78 -8.89
N ALA A 156 -18.93 7.13 -7.86
CA ALA A 156 -17.96 6.06 -8.02
C ALA A 156 -18.53 4.85 -8.76
N MET A 157 -19.75 4.42 -8.42
CA MET A 157 -20.44 3.33 -9.12
C MET A 157 -20.70 3.71 -10.58
N ALA A 158 -21.12 4.95 -10.86
CA ALA A 158 -21.31 5.42 -12.22
C ALA A 158 -20.00 5.41 -13.04
N MET A 159 -18.86 5.78 -12.45
CA MET A 159 -17.54 5.69 -13.10
C MET A 159 -17.23 4.24 -13.50
N VAL A 160 -17.40 3.31 -12.56
CA VAL A 160 -17.13 1.87 -12.81
C VAL A 160 -18.09 1.30 -13.84
N ASP A 161 -19.38 1.65 -13.80
CA ASP A 161 -20.39 1.17 -14.77
C ASP A 161 -20.12 1.69 -16.19
N VAL A 162 -19.53 2.89 -16.31
CA VAL A 162 -19.08 3.45 -17.60
C VAL A 162 -17.81 2.76 -18.11
N GLY A 163 -17.08 2.06 -17.24
CA GLY A 163 -15.90 1.28 -17.58
C GLY A 163 -14.57 1.91 -17.13
N ASP A 164 -14.61 2.91 -16.24
CA ASP A 164 -13.39 3.45 -15.64
C ASP A 164 -12.69 2.40 -14.76
N ASP A 165 -11.35 2.43 -14.74
CA ASP A 165 -10.57 1.55 -13.88
C ASP A 165 -10.76 1.97 -12.40
N MET A 166 -11.01 0.99 -11.52
CA MET A 166 -11.11 1.21 -10.07
C MET A 166 -9.87 1.92 -9.51
N ALA A 167 -8.70 1.76 -10.13
CA ALA A 167 -7.47 2.46 -9.75
C ALA A 167 -7.55 4.00 -9.90
N ASP A 168 -8.44 4.51 -10.77
CA ASP A 168 -8.55 5.94 -11.08
C ASP A 168 -9.69 6.64 -10.30
N VAL A 169 -10.62 5.87 -9.74
CA VAL A 169 -11.84 6.38 -9.09
C VAL A 169 -11.54 7.40 -7.98
N GLU A 170 -10.58 7.12 -7.08
CA GLU A 170 -10.23 8.05 -6.00
C GLU A 170 -9.77 9.40 -6.56
N HIS A 171 -8.94 9.38 -7.61
CA HIS A 171 -8.43 10.58 -8.25
C HIS A 171 -9.54 11.38 -8.92
N GLN A 172 -10.47 10.70 -9.60
CA GLN A 172 -11.61 11.35 -10.26
C GLN A 172 -12.59 11.96 -9.24
N LEU A 173 -12.88 11.27 -8.14
CA LEU A 173 -13.72 11.83 -7.07
C LEU A 173 -13.11 13.11 -6.49
N LEU A 174 -11.79 13.14 -6.28
CA LEU A 174 -11.08 14.34 -5.85
C LEU A 174 -11.19 15.46 -6.88
N ALA A 175 -11.06 15.16 -8.18
CA ALA A 175 -11.20 16.13 -9.25
C ALA A 175 -12.62 16.74 -9.32
N LEU A 176 -13.63 15.96 -8.92
CA LEU A 176 -15.03 16.41 -8.77
C LEU A 176 -15.29 17.17 -7.44
N GLY A 177 -14.26 17.40 -6.62
CA GLY A 177 -14.36 18.17 -5.38
C GLY A 177 -14.79 17.36 -4.16
N VAL A 178 -14.82 16.02 -4.24
CA VAL A 178 -15.07 15.17 -3.08
C VAL A 178 -13.90 15.29 -2.10
N ALA A 179 -14.21 15.44 -0.80
CA ALA A 179 -13.19 15.52 0.24
C ALA A 179 -12.33 14.24 0.26
N GLY A 180 -11.02 14.37 0.50
CA GLY A 180 -10.08 13.24 0.37
C GLY A 180 -10.40 12.04 1.25
N ALA A 181 -10.83 12.26 2.49
CA ALA A 181 -11.25 11.17 3.37
C ALA A 181 -12.49 10.43 2.82
N VAL A 182 -13.46 11.16 2.26
CA VAL A 182 -14.68 10.57 1.65
C VAL A 182 -14.34 9.82 0.37
N ALA A 183 -13.50 10.39 -0.50
CA ALA A 183 -13.08 9.74 -1.75
C ALA A 183 -12.31 8.44 -1.48
N ALA A 184 -11.38 8.47 -0.51
CA ALA A 184 -10.63 7.29 -0.09
C ALA A 184 -11.55 6.20 0.50
N GLU A 185 -12.47 6.59 1.37
CA GLU A 185 -13.43 5.68 2.01
C GLU A 185 -14.35 5.01 0.97
N VAL A 186 -14.92 5.78 0.04
CA VAL A 186 -15.79 5.24 -1.01
C VAL A 186 -15.03 4.31 -1.96
N THR A 187 -13.83 4.71 -2.39
CA THR A 187 -13.00 3.90 -3.30
C THR A 187 -12.60 2.59 -2.63
N ASP A 188 -12.30 2.63 -1.34
CA ASP A 188 -12.03 1.41 -0.59
C ASP A 188 -13.24 0.47 -0.53
N ASN A 189 -14.41 1.03 -0.22
CA ASN A 189 -15.64 0.27 -0.08
C ASN A 189 -16.03 -0.46 -1.38
N ILE A 190 -15.96 0.21 -2.54
CA ILE A 190 -16.26 -0.43 -3.82
C ILE A 190 -15.23 -1.50 -4.18
N THR A 191 -13.94 -1.27 -3.88
CA THR A 191 -12.86 -2.24 -4.16
C THR A 191 -13.05 -3.51 -3.33
N ARG A 192 -13.39 -3.37 -2.04
CA ARG A 192 -13.69 -4.51 -1.16
C ARG A 192 -14.91 -5.30 -1.62
N LEU A 193 -15.97 -4.62 -2.05
CA LEU A 193 -17.18 -5.28 -2.56
C LEU A 193 -16.92 -6.05 -3.86
N ALA A 194 -16.09 -5.51 -4.76
CA ALA A 194 -15.69 -6.20 -5.99
C ALA A 194 -14.89 -7.48 -5.69
N ALA A 195 -13.98 -7.43 -4.70
CA ALA A 195 -13.18 -8.58 -4.29
C ALA A 195 -14.00 -9.70 -3.63
N GLN A 196 -15.17 -9.40 -3.05
CA GLN A 196 -16.07 -10.40 -2.47
C GLN A 196 -16.96 -11.11 -3.52
N ARG A 197 -17.09 -10.53 -4.72
CA ARG A 197 -17.91 -11.07 -5.81
C ARG A 197 -17.14 -11.97 -6.78
N SER A 198 -15.80 -12.02 -6.64
CA SER A 198 -14.88 -12.80 -7.46
C SER A 198 -14.48 -14.09 -6.76
#